data_AF-A0A925KIH0-F1
#
_entry.id   AF-A0A925KIH0-F1
#
_cell.length_a   1.000
_cell.length_b   1.000
_cell.length_c   1.000
_cell.angle_alpha   90.00
_cell.angle_beta   90.00
_cell.angle_gamma   90.00
#
_symmetry.space_group_name_H-M   'P 1'
#
loop_
_entity.id
_entity.type
_entity.pdbx_description
1 polymer ?
#
loop_
_entity_poly.entity_id
_entity_poly.type
_entity_poly.pdbx_seq_one_letter_code
_entity_poly.pdbx_strand_id
1 'polypeptide(L)'
;ELNIDPDNLTNPWQAAYASSSSFLVGALIPLGVIMLPLGSLTVAITFAAVVVALIITGFLSARAGGASIRTSIMRVVAGGVLAMAVTYTIGRFFNISGV
;
A
#
# COMPACT_ATOMS: atom_id res chain seq x y z
N GLU A 1 21.16 29.25 6.22
CA GLU A 1 21.82 28.06 6.82
C GLU A 1 21.09 26.72 6.62
N LEU A 2 20.07 26.62 5.75
CA LEU A 2 19.54 25.31 5.31
C LEU A 2 19.40 25.18 3.78
N ASN A 3 19.65 26.24 3.00
CA ASN A 3 19.36 26.31 1.55
C ASN A 3 17.94 25.84 1.17
N ILE A 4 17.02 25.85 2.14
CA ILE A 4 15.59 25.61 1.92
C ILE A 4 14.98 26.96 1.59
N ASP A 5 14.46 27.05 0.39
CA ASP A 5 13.71 28.21 -0.09
C ASP A 5 12.38 28.28 0.69
N PRO A 6 12.13 29.33 1.50
CA PRO A 6 10.90 29.47 2.29
C PRO A 6 9.63 29.44 1.42
N ASP A 7 9.75 29.83 0.15
CA ASP A 7 8.65 29.85 -0.82
C ASP A 7 8.39 28.47 -1.47
N ASN A 8 9.26 27.48 -1.21
CA ASN A 8 9.16 26.12 -1.74
C ASN A 8 8.71 25.10 -0.66
N LEU A 9 8.04 25.60 0.39
CA LEU A 9 7.42 24.74 1.40
C LEU A 9 6.11 24.15 0.84
N THR A 10 6.04 22.83 0.76
CA THR A 10 4.80 22.14 0.35
C THR A 10 3.68 22.47 1.33
N ASN A 11 2.56 23.01 0.83
CA ASN A 11 1.43 23.38 1.67
C ASN A 11 0.89 22.16 2.45
N PRO A 12 0.79 22.21 3.78
CA PRO A 12 0.41 21.05 4.61
C PRO A 12 -1.00 20.53 4.27
N TRP A 13 -1.93 21.41 3.90
CA TRP A 13 -3.27 21.00 3.46
C TRP A 13 -3.22 20.26 2.13
N GLN A 14 -2.41 20.73 1.19
CA GLN A 14 -2.23 20.05 -0.09
C GLN A 14 -1.64 18.64 0.11
N ALA A 15 -0.65 18.49 0.99
CA ALA A 15 -0.07 17.20 1.34
C ALA A 15 -1.12 16.27 1.98
N ALA A 16 -1.91 16.76 2.93
CA ALA A 16 -2.95 15.97 3.59
C ALA A 16 -4.00 15.44 2.60
N TYR A 17 -4.52 16.29 1.70
CA TYR A 17 -5.48 15.87 0.68
C TYR A 17 -4.87 14.91 -0.34
N ALA A 18 -3.63 15.16 -0.77
CA ALA A 18 -2.92 14.27 -1.69
C ALA A 18 -2.69 12.87 -1.08
N SER A 19 -2.28 12.79 0.20
CA SER A 19 -2.07 11.51 0.88
C SER A 19 -3.38 10.77 1.12
N SER A 20 -4.42 11.47 1.58
CA SER A 20 -5.74 10.86 1.85
C SER A 20 -6.37 10.28 0.59
N SER A 21 -6.35 11.04 -0.52
CA SER A 21 -6.85 10.58 -1.81
C SER A 21 -6.05 9.40 -2.36
N SER A 22 -4.72 9.46 -2.30
CA SER A 22 -3.86 8.36 -2.74
C SER A 22 -4.12 7.07 -1.93
N PHE A 23 -4.32 7.21 -0.62
CA PHE A 23 -4.65 6.08 0.26
C PHE A 23 -6.01 5.47 -0.12
N LEU A 24 -7.04 6.30 -0.28
CA LEU A 24 -8.38 5.84 -0.67
C LEU A 24 -8.35 5.09 -2.00
N VAL A 25 -7.73 5.68 -3.03
CA VAL A 25 -7.62 5.06 -4.34
C VAL A 25 -6.87 3.72 -4.26
N GLY A 26 -5.77 3.66 -3.51
CA GLY A 26 -5.04 2.42 -3.29
C GLY A 26 -5.86 1.34 -2.56
N ALA A 27 -6.67 1.75 -1.58
CA ALA A 27 -7.52 0.85 -0.79
C ALA A 27 -8.69 0.26 -1.59
N LEU A 28 -9.15 0.93 -2.65
CA LEU A 28 -10.23 0.41 -3.50
C LEU A 28 -9.89 -0.94 -4.13
N ILE A 29 -8.62 -1.23 -4.42
CA ILE A 29 -8.21 -2.49 -5.03
C ILE A 29 -8.52 -3.69 -4.11
N PRO A 30 -7.95 -3.81 -2.90
CA PRO A 30 -8.28 -4.91 -2.01
C PRO A 30 -9.75 -4.92 -1.57
N LEU A 31 -10.36 -3.75 -1.33
CA LEU A 31 -11.76 -3.67 -0.95
C LEU A 31 -12.70 -4.17 -2.05
N GLY A 32 -12.39 -3.88 -3.32
CA GLY A 32 -13.15 -4.40 -4.45
C GLY A 32 -13.00 -5.90 -4.60
N VAL A 33 -11.78 -6.43 -4.46
CA VAL A 33 -11.50 -7.86 -4.65
C VAL A 33 -12.11 -8.71 -3.54
N ILE A 34 -12.02 -8.28 -2.27
CA ILE A 34 -12.55 -9.04 -1.13
C ILE A 34 -14.09 -9.15 -1.16
N MET A 35 -14.78 -8.21 -1.81
CA MET A 35 -16.24 -8.23 -1.97
C MET A 35 -16.72 -9.21 -3.03
N LEU A 36 -15.83 -9.75 -3.87
CA LEU A 36 -16.21 -10.72 -4.89
C LEU A 36 -16.46 -12.10 -4.27
N PRO A 37 -17.48 -12.85 -4.73
CA PRO A 37 -17.80 -14.18 -4.20
C PRO A 37 -16.83 -15.25 -4.77
N LEU A 38 -15.55 -15.19 -4.37
CA LEU A 38 -14.49 -16.09 -4.84
C LEU A 38 -14.29 -17.32 -3.94
N GLY A 39 -15.15 -17.51 -2.95
CA GLY A 39 -15.15 -18.66 -2.05
C GLY A 39 -13.86 -18.77 -1.23
N SER A 40 -13.27 -19.97 -1.21
CA SER A 40 -12.03 -20.23 -0.46
C SER A 40 -10.81 -19.48 -1.01
N LEU A 41 -10.87 -18.97 -2.24
CA LEU A 41 -9.75 -18.26 -2.88
C LEU A 41 -9.77 -16.75 -2.62
N THR A 42 -10.80 -16.20 -2.00
CA THR A 42 -10.95 -14.74 -1.85
C THR A 42 -9.74 -14.11 -1.15
N VAL A 43 -9.25 -14.71 -0.06
CA VAL A 43 -8.08 -14.21 0.67
C VAL A 43 -6.82 -14.26 -0.19
N ALA A 44 -6.58 -15.38 -0.89
CA ALA A 44 -5.41 -15.56 -1.74
C ALA A 44 -5.40 -14.58 -2.93
N ILE A 45 -6.55 -14.37 -3.57
CA ILE A 45 -6.69 -13.44 -4.70
C ILE A 45 -6.56 -11.99 -4.24
N THR A 46 -7.15 -11.64 -3.08
CA THR A 46 -6.98 -10.31 -2.48
C THR A 46 -5.52 -10.03 -2.16
N PHE A 47 -4.82 -10.98 -1.57
CA PHE A 47 -3.39 -10.87 -1.29
C PHE A 47 -2.57 -10.66 -2.58
N ALA A 48 -2.83 -11.47 -3.62
CA ALA A 48 -2.14 -11.32 -4.90
C ALA A 48 -2.40 -9.94 -5.54
N ALA A 49 -3.64 -9.46 -5.50
CA ALA A 49 -4.00 -8.14 -6.01
C ALA A 49 -3.26 -7.01 -5.26
N VAL A 50 -3.13 -7.11 -3.93
CA VAL A 50 -2.36 -6.15 -3.14
C VAL A 50 -0.88 -6.22 -3.50
N VAL A 51 -0.28 -7.40 -3.65
CA VAL A 51 1.13 -7.52 -4.07
C VAL A 51 1.38 -6.87 -5.42
N VAL A 52 0.49 -7.08 -6.40
CA VAL A 52 0.59 -6.41 -7.71
C VAL A 52 0.50 -4.88 -7.56
N ALA A 53 -0.44 -4.38 -6.75
CA ALA A 53 -0.56 -2.96 -6.47
C ALA A 53 0.69 -2.38 -5.78
N LEU A 54 1.31 -3.12 -4.85
CA LEU A 54 2.56 -2.73 -4.18
C LEU A 54 3.76 -2.69 -5.13
N ILE A 55 3.84 -3.61 -6.09
CA ILE A 55 4.87 -3.58 -7.13
C ILE A 55 4.72 -2.33 -7.99
N ILE A 56 3.50 -2.04 -8.44
CA ILE A 56 3.18 -0.87 -9.26
C ILE A 56 3.52 0.41 -8.49
N THR A 57 3.02 0.57 -7.27
CA THR A 57 3.28 1.77 -6.45
C THR A 57 4.75 1.90 -6.05
N GLY A 58 5.45 0.80 -5.77
CA GLY A 58 6.90 0.77 -5.54
C GLY A 58 7.70 1.23 -6.75
N PHE A 59 7.28 0.86 -7.96
CA PHE A 59 7.87 1.34 -9.21
C PHE A 59 7.60 2.84 -9.43
N LEU A 60 6.34 3.28 -9.29
CA LEU A 60 5.97 4.69 -9.48
C LEU A 60 6.70 5.61 -8.49
N SER A 61 6.76 5.22 -7.22
CA SER A 61 7.47 5.99 -6.18
C SER A 61 8.97 6.08 -6.44
N ALA A 62 9.61 5.01 -6.92
CA ALA A 62 11.01 5.04 -7.32
C ALA A 62 11.26 6.02 -8.47
N ARG A 63 10.38 6.01 -9.47
CA ARG A 63 10.45 6.90 -10.63
C ARG A 63 10.22 8.37 -10.25
N ALA A 64 9.27 8.63 -9.36
CA ALA A 64 9.00 9.99 -8.87
C ALA A 64 10.10 10.52 -7.95
N GLY A 65 10.69 9.66 -7.12
CA GLY A 65 11.71 10.02 -6.12
C GLY A 65 13.16 9.86 -6.56
N GLY A 66 13.42 9.45 -7.81
CA GLY A 66 14.78 9.22 -8.33
C GLY A 66 15.55 8.08 -7.65
N ALA A 67 14.85 7.18 -6.95
CA ALA A 67 15.47 6.06 -6.24
C ALA A 67 15.66 4.83 -7.15
N SER A 68 16.47 3.87 -6.72
CA SER A 68 16.61 2.60 -7.45
C SER A 68 15.30 1.80 -7.42
N ILE A 69 14.77 1.51 -8.61
CA ILE A 69 13.49 0.82 -8.81
C ILE A 69 13.43 -0.52 -8.04
N ARG A 70 14.47 -1.34 -8.18
CA ARG A 70 14.51 -2.67 -7.54
C ARG A 70 14.45 -2.57 -6.01
N THR A 71 15.23 -1.67 -5.42
CA THR A 71 15.28 -1.50 -3.96
C THR A 71 13.96 -0.94 -3.42
N SER A 72 13.35 0.02 -4.14
CA SER A 72 12.04 0.57 -3.77
C SER A 72 10.96 -0.51 -3.76
N ILE A 73 10.81 -1.25 -4.87
CA ILE A 73 9.83 -2.33 -4.99
C ILE A 73 10.04 -3.37 -3.89
N MET A 74 11.26 -3.85 -3.67
CA MET A 74 11.53 -4.86 -2.63
C MET A 74 11.12 -4.38 -1.24
N ARG A 75 11.45 -3.13 -0.87
CA ARG A 75 11.10 -2.58 0.45
C ARG A 75 9.59 -2.45 0.63
N VAL A 76 8.90 -1.92 -0.38
CA VAL A 76 7.45 -1.70 -0.35
C VAL A 76 6.70 -3.03 -0.29
N VAL A 77 7.06 -3.98 -1.16
CA VAL A 77 6.42 -5.31 -1.19
C VAL A 77 6.73 -6.10 0.08
N ALA A 78 7.98 -6.13 0.54
CA ALA A 78 8.34 -6.86 1.77
C ALA A 78 7.63 -6.30 3.00
N GLY A 79 7.59 -4.97 3.15
CA GLY A 79 6.88 -4.32 4.24
C GLY A 79 5.38 -4.60 4.20
N GLY A 80 4.75 -4.52 3.01
CA GLY A 80 3.33 -4.81 2.85
C GLY A 80 2.97 -6.28 3.10
N VAL A 81 3.78 -7.22 2.59
CA VAL A 81 3.59 -8.66 2.84
C VAL A 81 3.74 -8.99 4.32
N LEU A 82 4.75 -8.43 5.00
CA LEU A 82 4.94 -8.63 6.43
C LEU A 82 3.74 -8.09 7.22
N ALA A 83 3.27 -6.88 6.89
CA ALA A 83 2.10 -6.30 7.55
C ALA A 83 0.85 -7.18 7.38
N MET A 84 0.58 -7.65 6.15
CA MET A 84 -0.54 -8.56 5.87
C MET A 84 -0.41 -9.89 6.61
N ALA A 85 0.80 -10.46 6.67
CA ALA A 85 1.04 -11.69 7.40
C ALA A 85 0.72 -11.52 8.90
N VAL A 86 1.18 -10.43 9.51
CA VAL A 86 0.92 -10.12 10.92
C VAL A 86 -0.58 -9.93 11.17
N THR A 87 -1.26 -9.11 10.38
CA THR A 87 -2.69 -8.84 10.58
C THR A 87 -3.56 -10.07 10.34
N TYR A 88 -3.25 -10.87 9.33
CA TYR A 88 -3.94 -12.14 9.08
C TYR A 88 -3.77 -13.12 10.23
N THR A 89 -2.53 -13.27 10.73
CA THR A 89 -2.23 -14.20 11.82
C THR A 89 -2.93 -13.78 13.12
N ILE A 90 -2.93 -12.48 13.45
CA ILE A 90 -3.69 -11.94 14.59
C ILE A 90 -5.18 -12.23 14.42
N GLY A 91 -5.76 -11.95 13.24
CA GLY A 91 -7.16 -12.25 12.95
C GLY A 91 -7.51 -13.72 13.16
N ARG A 92 -6.61 -14.63 12.77
CA ARG A 92 -6.79 -16.08 12.97
C ARG A 92 -6.71 -16.46 14.45
N PHE A 93 -5.78 -15.89 15.22
CA PHE A 93 -5.66 -16.15 16.65
C PHE A 93 -6.91 -15.75 17.44
N PHE A 94 -7.54 -14.63 17.07
CA PHE A 94 -8.78 -14.17 17.71
C PHE A 94 -10.06 -14.72 17.04
N ASN A 95 -9.92 -15.63 16.08
CA ASN A 95 -11.04 -16.24 15.34
C ASN A 95 -11.94 -15.21 14.62
N ILE A 96 -11.36 -14.07 14.21
CA ILE A 96 -12.02 -12.96 13.51
C ILE A 96 -12.02 -13.19 12.00
N SER A 97 -11.15 -14.06 11.49
CA SER A 97 -10.88 -14.22 10.05
C SER A 97 -11.98 -14.83 9.20
N GLY A 98 -13.12 -15.26 9.77
CA GLY A 98 -14.25 -15.83 9.01
C GLY A 98 -13.94 -17.11 8.21
N VAL A 99 -12.73 -17.67 8.40
CA VAL A 99 -12.18 -18.90 7.83
C VAL A 99 -11.74 -19.80 8.97
#